data_AF-A0A1V5A3Q0-F1
#
_entry.id   AF-A0A1V5A3Q0-F1
#
_cell.length_a   1.000
_cell.length_b   1.000
_cell.length_c   1.000
_cell.angle_alpha   90.00
_cell.angle_beta   90.00
_cell.angle_gamma   90.00
#
_symmetry.space_group_name_H-M   'P 1'
#
loop_
_entity.id
_entity.type
_entity.pdbx_description
1 polymer ?
#
loop_
_entity_poly.entity_id
_entity_poly.type
_entity_poly.pdbx_seq_one_letter_code
_entity_poly.pdbx_strand_id
1 'polypeptide(L)'
;MATEKSLLQKIREKELEMSVKIDEARREADQNLARAKKESAAILNKSEEEARRSAEEYLKREMDKIRTEADIVRTQSGDEVRRARETGEKNLQKAVDRIVSIVLAE
;
A
#
# COMPACT_ATOMS: atom_id res chain seq x y z
N MET A 1 -28.38 -34.15 64.84
CA MET A 1 -27.18 -34.91 64.48
C MET A 1 -27.07 -34.86 62.98
N ALA A 2 -26.06 -34.18 62.43
CA ALA A 2 -25.85 -34.14 61.00
C ALA A 2 -25.44 -35.54 60.55
N THR A 3 -26.28 -36.21 59.77
CA THR A 3 -25.96 -37.49 59.13
C THR A 3 -24.73 -37.26 58.27
N GLU A 4 -23.58 -37.79 58.68
CA GLU A 4 -22.37 -37.73 57.88
C GLU A 4 -22.65 -38.36 56.52
N LYS A 5 -22.51 -37.56 55.46
CA LYS A 5 -22.67 -38.06 54.09
C LYS A 5 -21.69 -39.19 53.85
N SER A 6 -22.19 -40.27 53.25
CA SER A 6 -21.36 -41.39 52.79
C SER A 6 -20.26 -40.88 51.86
N LEU A 7 -19.09 -41.53 51.88
CA LEU A 7 -17.98 -41.25 50.95
C LEU A 7 -18.44 -41.20 49.49
N LEU A 8 -19.37 -42.08 49.10
CA LEU A 8 -19.97 -42.09 47.76
C LEU A 8 -20.74 -40.80 47.44
N GLN A 9 -21.49 -40.24 48.39
CA GLN A 9 -22.20 -38.97 48.19
C GLN A 9 -21.22 -37.80 48.05
N LYS A 10 -20.14 -37.79 48.85
CA LYS A 10 -19.10 -36.76 48.74
C LYS A 10 -18.35 -36.83 47.40
N ILE A 11 -18.06 -38.03 46.91
CA ILE A 11 -17.46 -38.25 45.58
C ILE A 11 -18.41 -37.72 44.50
N ARG A 12 -19.70 -38.08 44.56
CA ARG A 12 -20.68 -37.63 43.57
C ARG A 12 -20.87 -36.11 43.53
N GLU A 13 -20.88 -35.47 44.69
CA GLU A 13 -20.91 -34.01 44.79
C GLU A 13 -19.68 -33.37 44.13
N LYS A 14 -18.50 -33.96 44.35
CA LYS A 14 -17.26 -33.44 43.77
C LYS A 14 -17.19 -33.64 42.25
N GLU A 15 -17.69 -34.77 41.75
CA GLU A 15 -17.83 -35.02 40.30
C GLU A 15 -18.73 -33.97 39.64
N LEU A 16 -19.88 -33.67 40.24
CA LEU A 16 -20.81 -32.64 39.75
C LEU A 16 -20.17 -31.25 39.77
N GLU A 17 -19.52 -30.87 40.86
CA GLU A 17 -18.79 -29.59 40.96
C GLU A 17 -17.70 -29.49 39.88
N MET A 18 -16.95 -30.57 39.66
CA MET A 18 -15.90 -30.58 38.63
C MET A 18 -16.50 -30.51 37.22
N SER A 19 -17.62 -31.18 36.97
CA SER A 19 -18.31 -31.12 35.67
C SER A 19 -18.73 -29.68 35.35
N VAL A 20 -19.29 -28.96 36.32
CA VAL A 20 -19.68 -27.55 36.14
C VAL A 20 -18.46 -26.69 35.82
N LYS A 21 -17.35 -26.86 36.57
CA LYS A 21 -16.11 -26.12 36.33
C LYS A 21 -15.51 -26.38 34.94
N ILE A 22 -15.59 -27.63 34.46
CA ILE A 22 -15.15 -28.00 33.11
C ILE A 22 -16.01 -27.29 32.06
N ASP A 23 -17.33 -27.27 32.23
CA ASP A 23 -18.23 -26.62 31.29
C ASP A 23 -18.06 -25.10 31.27
N GLU A 24 -17.84 -24.48 32.43
CA GLU A 24 -17.50 -23.06 32.55
C GLU A 24 -16.19 -22.73 31.83
N ALA A 25 -15.13 -23.50 32.08
CA ALA A 25 -13.84 -23.31 31.44
C ALA A 25 -13.92 -23.46 29.90
N ARG A 26 -14.75 -24.41 29.41
CA ARG A 26 -15.01 -24.57 27.97
C ARG A 26 -15.69 -23.34 27.38
N ARG A 27 -16.74 -22.84 28.04
CA ARG A 27 -17.46 -21.64 27.58
C ARG A 27 -16.57 -20.41 27.56
N GLU A 28 -15.75 -20.22 28.58
CA GLU A 28 -14.79 -19.11 28.61
C GLU A 28 -13.74 -19.22 27.50
N ALA A 29 -13.22 -20.42 27.26
CA ALA A 29 -12.29 -20.66 26.16
C ALA A 29 -12.92 -20.35 24.80
N ASP A 30 -14.16 -20.79 24.56
CA ASP A 30 -14.89 -20.51 23.33
C ASP A 30 -15.16 -19.01 23.13
N GLN A 31 -15.54 -18.31 24.20
CA GLN A 31 -15.73 -16.85 24.17
C GLN A 31 -14.43 -16.11 23.87
N ASN A 32 -13.32 -16.53 24.50
CA ASN A 32 -12.01 -15.94 24.26
C ASN A 32 -11.54 -16.18 22.82
N LEU A 33 -11.75 -17.38 22.28
CA LEU A 33 -11.45 -17.70 20.87
C LEU A 33 -12.31 -16.88 19.91
N ALA A 34 -13.60 -16.73 20.19
CA ALA A 34 -14.50 -15.91 19.38
C ALA A 34 -14.07 -14.43 19.37
N ARG A 35 -13.70 -13.89 20.53
CA ARG A 35 -13.17 -12.53 20.65
C ARG A 35 -11.87 -12.36 19.88
N ALA A 36 -10.90 -13.26 20.06
CA ALA A 36 -9.62 -13.21 19.36
C ALA A 36 -9.79 -13.26 17.83
N LYS A 37 -10.70 -14.11 17.34
CA LYS A 37 -11.02 -14.16 15.90
C LYS A 37 -11.60 -12.85 15.39
N LYS A 38 -12.52 -12.24 16.14
CA LYS A 38 -13.12 -10.95 15.77
C LYS A 38 -12.09 -9.82 15.76
N GLU A 39 -11.23 -9.76 16.77
CA GLU A 39 -10.17 -8.77 16.86
C GLU A 39 -9.14 -8.94 15.74
N SER A 40 -8.73 -10.18 15.45
CA SER A 40 -7.83 -10.47 14.33
C SER A 40 -8.42 -10.05 12.99
N ALA A 41 -9.69 -10.35 12.73
CA ALA A 41 -10.38 -9.90 11.52
C ALA A 41 -10.46 -8.37 11.42
N ALA A 42 -10.70 -7.68 12.55
CA ALA A 42 -10.72 -6.22 12.58
C ALA A 42 -9.34 -5.61 12.29
N ILE A 43 -8.26 -6.21 12.81
CA ILE A 43 -6.88 -5.78 12.55
C ILE A 43 -6.55 -5.95 11.05
N LEU A 44 -6.90 -7.11 10.47
CA LEU A 44 -6.66 -7.37 9.05
C LEU A 44 -7.41 -6.36 8.17
N ASN A 45 -8.71 -6.17 8.40
CA ASN A 45 -9.51 -5.22 7.64
C ASN A 45 -8.96 -3.79 7.72
N LYS A 46 -8.58 -3.36 8.93
CA LYS A 46 -7.98 -2.03 9.13
C LYS A 46 -6.65 -1.90 8.39
N SER A 47 -5.81 -2.92 8.45
CA SER A 47 -4.53 -2.94 7.75
C SER A 47 -4.69 -2.90 6.23
N GLU A 48 -5.67 -3.63 5.69
CA GLU A 48 -6.00 -3.60 4.26
C GLU A 48 -6.49 -2.22 3.82
N GLU A 49 -7.35 -1.58 4.62
CA GLU A 49 -7.86 -0.23 4.33
C GLU A 49 -6.73 0.82 4.38
N GLU A 50 -5.85 0.75 5.37
CA GLU A 50 -4.68 1.61 5.49
C GLU A 50 -3.69 1.40 4.33
N ALA A 51 -3.42 0.15 3.97
CA ALA A 51 -2.55 -0.19 2.85
C ALA A 51 -3.11 0.33 1.53
N ARG A 52 -4.42 0.16 1.31
CA ARG A 52 -5.10 0.67 0.12
C ARG A 52 -5.01 2.20 0.02
N ARG A 53 -5.32 2.91 1.11
CA ARG A 53 -5.20 4.38 1.15
C ARG A 53 -3.76 4.83 0.86
N SER A 54 -2.79 4.18 1.50
CA SER A 54 -1.37 4.51 1.31
C SER A 54 -0.92 4.28 -0.14
N ALA A 55 -1.38 3.19 -0.76
CA ALA A 55 -1.10 2.90 -2.17
C ALA A 55 -1.74 3.92 -3.12
N GLU A 56 -3.00 4.29 -2.87
CA GLU A 56 -3.71 5.32 -3.64
C GLU A 56 -3.02 6.70 -3.53
N GLU A 57 -2.62 7.09 -2.32
CA GLU A 57 -1.86 8.32 -2.10
C GLU A 57 -0.49 8.30 -2.80
N TYR A 58 0.23 7.19 -2.69
CA TYR A 58 1.52 7.01 -3.35
C TYR A 58 1.38 7.12 -4.87
N LEU A 59 0.41 6.41 -5.46
CA LEU A 59 0.14 6.46 -6.89
C LEU A 59 -0.18 7.88 -7.35
N LYS A 60 -1.03 8.60 -6.61
CA LYS A 60 -1.36 9.99 -6.93
C LYS A 60 -0.12 10.88 -6.94
N ARG A 61 0.71 10.78 -5.89
CA ARG A 61 1.96 11.56 -5.77
C ARG A 61 2.92 11.27 -6.92
N GLU A 62 3.11 10.00 -7.28
CA GLU A 62 3.99 9.64 -8.40
C GLU A 62 3.44 10.08 -9.75
N MET A 63 2.12 9.98 -9.97
CA MET A 63 1.50 10.51 -11.19
C MET A 63 1.67 12.02 -11.32
N ASP A 64 1.54 12.76 -10.22
CA ASP A 64 1.75 14.22 -10.22
C ASP A 64 3.21 14.59 -10.48
N LYS A 65 4.18 13.82 -9.95
CA LYS A 65 5.60 13.97 -10.28
C LYS A 65 5.87 13.70 -11.76
N ILE A 66 5.39 12.57 -12.29
CA ILE A 66 5.57 12.22 -13.71
C ILE A 66 4.98 13.28 -14.63
N ARG A 67 3.80 13.82 -14.30
CA ARG A 67 3.20 14.93 -15.05
C ARG A 67 4.09 16.17 -15.04
N THR A 68 4.60 16.53 -13.86
CA THR A 68 5.50 17.69 -13.71
C THR A 68 6.78 17.50 -14.52
N GLU A 69 7.40 16.32 -14.45
CA GLU A 69 8.59 15.99 -15.24
C GLU A 69 8.30 16.02 -16.75
N ALA A 70 7.15 15.48 -17.18
CA ALA A 70 6.75 15.52 -18.58
C ALA A 70 6.55 16.97 -19.09
N ASP A 71 5.97 17.85 -18.28
CA ASP A 71 5.79 19.27 -18.62
C ASP A 71 7.13 20.01 -18.68
N ILE A 72 8.07 19.70 -17.78
CA ILE A 72 9.45 20.22 -17.83
C ILE A 72 10.13 19.80 -19.13
N VAL A 73 10.10 18.50 -19.45
CA VAL A 73 10.71 17.97 -20.68
C VAL A 73 10.10 18.64 -21.92
N ARG A 74 8.76 18.75 -21.98
CA ARG A 74 8.07 19.42 -23.10
C ARG A 74 8.52 20.87 -23.26
N THR A 75 8.63 21.60 -22.15
CA THR A 75 9.06 23.01 -22.17
C THR A 75 10.50 23.14 -22.64
N GLN A 76 11.40 22.29 -22.10
CA GLN A 76 12.81 22.25 -22.50
C GLN A 76 12.98 21.91 -23.98
N SER A 77 12.26 20.91 -24.49
CA SER A 77 12.29 20.58 -25.93
C SER A 77 11.81 21.73 -26.80
N GLY A 78 10.78 22.47 -26.36
CA GLY A 78 10.33 23.68 -27.06
C GLY A 78 11.40 24.77 -27.11
N ASP A 79 12.14 24.97 -26.02
CA ASP A 79 13.25 25.90 -25.95
C ASP A 79 14.43 25.48 -26.83
N GLU A 80 14.77 24.19 -26.84
CA GLU A 80 15.82 23.63 -27.69
C GLU A 80 15.50 23.81 -29.18
N VAL A 81 14.26 23.52 -29.60
CA VAL A 81 13.81 23.73 -30.97
C VAL A 81 13.91 25.20 -31.37
N ARG A 82 13.52 26.13 -30.48
CA ARG A 82 13.66 27.57 -30.73
C ARG A 82 15.11 27.98 -30.89
N ARG A 83 15.99 27.56 -29.97
CA ARG A 83 17.43 27.85 -30.06
C ARG A 83 18.05 27.27 -31.32
N ALA A 84 17.68 26.05 -31.71
CA ALA A 84 18.15 25.40 -32.92
C ALA A 84 17.72 26.18 -34.17
N ARG A 85 16.46 26.65 -34.24
CA ARG A 85 15.98 27.51 -35.34
C ARG A 85 16.75 28.82 -35.42
N GLU A 86 16.86 29.55 -34.32
CA GLU A 86 17.59 30.83 -34.28
C GLU A 86 19.05 30.67 -34.71
N THR A 87 19.69 29.58 -34.25
CA THR A 87 21.08 29.27 -34.63
C THR A 87 21.19 28.88 -36.10
N GLY A 88 20.23 28.12 -36.61
CA GLY A 88 20.14 27.75 -38.02
C GLY A 88 19.96 28.96 -38.93
N GLU A 89 19.01 29.84 -38.61
CA GLU A 89 18.74 31.08 -39.37
C GLU A 89 19.97 31.98 -39.43
N LYS A 90 20.66 32.20 -38.31
CA LYS A 90 21.90 33.02 -38.26
C LYS A 90 23.02 32.49 -39.14
N ASN A 91 23.09 31.17 -39.34
CA ASN A 91 24.16 30.52 -40.10
C ASN A 91 23.73 30.11 -41.51
N LEU A 92 22.47 30.33 -41.89
CA LEU A 92 21.90 29.87 -43.15
C LEU A 92 22.66 30.43 -44.36
N GLN A 93 22.85 31.76 -44.40
CA GLN A 93 23.52 32.40 -45.54
C GLN A 93 24.96 31.89 -45.70
N LYS A 94 25.71 31.79 -44.59
CA LYS A 94 27.09 31.28 -44.60
C LYS A 94 27.17 29.83 -45.10
N ALA A 95 26.19 29.01 -44.70
CA ALA A 95 26.12 27.62 -45.15
C ALA A 95 25.78 27.54 -46.65
N VAL A 96 24.83 28.35 -47.14
CA VAL A 96 24.47 28.45 -48.56
C VAL A 96 25.66 28.91 -49.40
N ASP A 97 26.34 29.99 -49.01
CA ASP A 97 27.49 30.53 -49.73
C ASP A 97 28.61 29.49 -49.84
N ARG A 98 28.83 28.71 -48.77
CA ARG A 98 29.81 27.62 -48.76
C ARG A 98 29.42 26.47 -49.68
N ILE A 99 28.16 26.07 -49.70
CA ILE A 99 27.67 25.03 -50.63
C ILE A 99 27.82 25.51 -52.08
N VAL A 100 27.40 26.74 -52.39
CA VAL A 100 27.52 27.33 -53.72
C VAL A 100 28.98 27.39 -54.17
N SER A 101 29.90 27.77 -53.28
CA SER A 101 31.34 27.79 -53.59
C SER A 101 31.92 26.42 -53.91
N ILE A 102 31.40 25.35 -53.31
CA ILE A 102 31.84 23.98 -53.59
C ILE A 102 31.30 23.51 -54.95
N VAL A 103 30.03 23.81 -55.24
CA VAL A 103 29.37 23.40 -56.49
C VAL A 103 29.92 24.15 -57.71
N LEU A 104 30.34 25.41 -57.56
CA LEU A 104 30.92 26.21 -58.64
C LEU A 104 32.45 26.02 -58.81
N ALA A 105 33.09 25.24 -57.92
CA ALA A 105 34.52 24.92 -58.00
C ALA A 105 34.80 23.58 -58.72
N GLU A 106 33.74 22.88 -59.15
CA GLU A 106 33.76 21.86 -60.23
C GLU A 106 33.42 22.51 -61.58
#